data_AF-A0AA96FSJ6-F1
#
_entry.id   AF-A0AA96FSJ6-F1
#
_cell.length_a   1.000
_cell.length_b   1.000
_cell.length_c   1.000
_cell.angle_alpha   90.00
_cell.angle_beta   90.00
_cell.angle_gamma   90.00
#
_symmetry.space_group_name_H-M   'P 1'
#
loop_
_entity.id
_entity.type
_entity.pdbx_description
1 polymer ?
#
loop_
_entity_poly.entity_id
_entity_poly.type
_entity_poly.pdbx_seq_one_letter_code
_entity_poly.pdbx_strand_id
1 'polypeptide(L)' 'MALFKKRTVGKPGEWFYCLKHQKAEEGPECPAKERFGPYASREEAQRAMEIAHERNLQWDNDPRWRDAPSGGGTEGG' A
#
# COMPACT_ATOMS: atom_id res chain seq x y z
N MET A 1 -15.56 -4.92 -31.49
CA MET A 1 -14.16 -5.14 -31.04
C MET A 1 -14.05 -4.66 -29.60
N ALA A 2 -14.04 -5.57 -28.62
CA ALA A 2 -13.89 -5.19 -27.22
C ALA A 2 -12.40 -5.16 -26.87
N LEU A 3 -11.85 -3.96 -26.75
CA LEU A 3 -10.46 -3.66 -26.40
C LEU A 3 -10.19 -3.95 -24.91
N PHE A 4 -10.34 -5.20 -24.48
CA PHE A 4 -9.83 -5.65 -23.19
C PHE A 4 -8.32 -5.83 -23.32
N LYS A 5 -7.60 -4.71 -23.24
CA LYS A 5 -6.16 -4.69 -23.05
C LYS A 5 -5.92 -5.20 -21.63
N LYS A 6 -5.91 -6.53 -21.45
CA LYS A 6 -5.37 -7.19 -20.26
C LYS A 6 -3.99 -6.57 -20.04
N ARG A 7 -3.87 -5.69 -19.05
CA ARG A 7 -2.58 -5.14 -18.65
C ARG A 7 -1.77 -6.35 -18.20
N THR A 8 -0.82 -6.75 -19.03
CA THR A 8 0.19 -7.76 -18.71
C THR A 8 0.82 -7.34 -17.40
N VAL A 9 0.55 -8.11 -16.34
CA VAL A 9 1.18 -7.89 -15.04
C VAL A 9 2.68 -8.16 -15.23
N GLY A 10 3.51 -7.14 -15.09
CA GLY A 10 4.96 -7.28 -15.18
C GLY A 10 5.52 -7.10 -16.59
N LYS A 11 5.27 -5.93 -17.21
CA LYS A 11 6.19 -5.49 -18.27
C LYS A 11 7.58 -5.22 -17.66
N PRO A 12 8.70 -5.50 -18.35
CA PRO A 12 10.02 -5.10 -17.88
C PRO A 12 10.01 -3.59 -17.60
N GLY A 13 10.32 -3.21 -16.36
CA GLY A 13 10.17 -1.83 -15.85
C GLY A 13 8.99 -1.60 -14.89
N GLU A 14 8.13 -2.58 -14.61
CA GLU A 14 7.13 -2.47 -13.54
C GLU A 14 7.70 -2.95 -12.20
N TRP A 15 7.85 -2.00 -11.28
CA TRP A 15 8.33 -2.24 -9.92
C TRP A 15 7.18 -2.34 -8.94
N PHE A 16 7.32 -3.22 -7.97
CA PHE A 16 6.34 -3.41 -6.93
C PHE A 16 7.00 -3.37 -5.57
N TYR A 17 6.30 -2.82 -4.59
CA TYR A 17 6.75 -2.88 -3.21
C TYR A 17 6.07 -4.03 -2.49
N CYS A 18 6.85 -4.97 -1.96
CA CYS A 18 6.33 -6.06 -1.13
C CYS A 18 6.20 -5.58 0.31
N LEU A 19 4.97 -5.50 0.83
CA LEU A 19 4.68 -5.07 2.21
C LEU A 19 5.26 -6.03 3.27
N LYS A 20 5.38 -7.31 2.92
CA LYS A 20 5.94 -8.34 3.82
C LYS A 20 7.45 -8.18 4.01
N HIS A 21 8.18 -7.95 2.92
CA HIS A 21 9.65 -7.84 2.93
C HIS A 21 10.13 -6.39 3.01
N GLN A 22 9.20 -5.42 2.95
CA GLN A 22 9.45 -3.98 2.98
C GLN A 22 10.51 -3.52 1.96
N LYS A 23 10.47 -4.12 0.76
CA LYS A 23 11.42 -3.83 -0.32
C LYS A 23 10.73 -3.72 -1.67
N ALA A 24 11.33 -2.93 -2.55
CA ALA A 24 10.93 -2.85 -3.95
C ALA A 24 11.58 -4.00 -4.75
N GLU A 25 10.75 -4.78 -5.42
CA GLU A 25 11.08 -5.98 -6.19
C GLU A 25 10.63 -5.79 -7.66
N GLU A 26 11.43 -6.31 -8.59
CA GLU A 26 11.12 -6.29 -10.02
C GLU A 26 10.28 -7.52 -10.36
N GLY A 27 8.98 -7.32 -10.62
CA GLY A 27 8.06 -8.40 -10.99
C GLY A 27 7.25 -9.03 -9.84
N PRO A 28 6.43 -10.04 -10.13
CA PRO A 28 5.47 -10.64 -9.19
C PRO A 28 6.13 -11.73 -8.32
N GLU A 29 7.13 -11.36 -7.51
CA GLU A 29 7.76 -12.29 -6.54
C GLU A 29 6.85 -12.57 -5.33
N CYS A 30 6.14 -11.54 -4.85
CA CYS A 30 5.18 -11.64 -3.75
C CYS A 30 3.72 -11.80 -4.25
N PRO A 31 2.85 -12.44 -3.45
CA PRO A 31 1.41 -12.52 -3.72
C PRO A 31 0.81 -11.12 -3.93
N ALA A 32 -0.16 -10.99 -4.84
CA ALA A 32 -0.78 -9.69 -5.15
C ALA A 32 -1.38 -8.98 -3.92
N LYS A 33 -1.79 -9.74 -2.89
CA LYS A 33 -2.30 -9.20 -1.61
C LYS A 33 -1.25 -8.41 -0.80
N GLU A 34 0.02 -8.74 -0.97
CA GLU A 34 1.15 -8.14 -0.24
C GLU A 34 1.93 -7.16 -1.13
N ARG A 35 1.39 -6.82 -2.30
CA ARG A 35 2.05 -6.07 -3.35
C ARG A 35 1.40 -4.70 -3.53
N PHE A 36 2.19 -3.64 -3.43
CA PHE A 36 1.77 -2.28 -3.75
C PHE A 36 2.45 -1.79 -5.03
N GLY A 37 1.70 -1.14 -5.92
CA GLY A 37 2.18 -0.73 -7.24
C GLY A 37 1.44 -1.45 -8.37
N PRO A 38 1.53 -0.93 -9.60
CA PRO A 38 2.79 -0.83 -10.35
C PRO A 38 3.45 0.56 -10.30
N TYR A 39 4.76 0.58 -10.13
CA TYR A 39 5.61 1.77 -10.20
C TYR A 39 6.56 1.70 -11.38
N ALA A 40 6.98 2.85 -11.90
CA ALA A 40 7.87 2.89 -13.07
C ALA A 40 9.33 2.58 -12.73
N SER A 41 9.73 2.71 -11.46
CA SER A 41 11.09 2.45 -10.99
C SER A 41 11.13 1.94 -9.56
N ARG A 42 12.25 1.33 -9.18
CA ARG A 42 12.53 0.88 -7.81
C ARG A 42 12.45 2.03 -6.81
N GLU A 43 13.08 3.15 -7.17
CA GLU A 43 13.14 4.35 -6.33
C GLU A 43 11.76 4.95 -6.14
N GLU A 44 10.91 4.95 -7.16
CA GLU A 44 9.53 5.43 -7.06
C GLU A 44 8.70 4.54 -6.14
N ALA A 45 8.85 3.21 -6.24
CA ALA A 45 8.21 2.28 -5.33
C ALA A 45 8.62 2.51 -3.87
N GLN A 46 9.92 2.74 -3.62
CA GLN A 46 10.43 3.04 -2.28
C GLN A 46 9.92 4.40 -1.77
N ARG A 47 10.03 5.47 -2.57
CA ARG A 47 9.55 6.81 -2.20
C ARG A 47 8.05 6.85 -1.93
N ALA A 48 7.25 6.17 -2.74
CA ALA A 48 5.81 6.11 -2.54
C ALA A 48 5.44 5.54 -1.17
N MET A 49 6.19 4.52 -0.72
CA MET A 49 5.99 3.92 0.60
C MET A 49 6.50 4.80 1.73
N GLU A 50 7.63 5.48 1.55
CA GLU A 50 8.15 6.45 2.52
C GLU A 50 7.13 7.57 2.77
N ILE A 51 6.62 8.18 1.69
CA ILE A 51 5.57 9.21 1.76
C ILE A 51 4.30 8.66 2.41
N ALA A 52 3.88 7.44 2.05
CA ALA A 52 2.72 6.82 2.66
C ALA A 52 2.91 6.63 4.17
N HIS A 53 4.10 6.20 4.60
CA HIS A 53 4.43 6.04 6.00
C HIS A 53 4.41 7.39 6.74
N GLU A 54 5.05 8.42 6.19
CA GLU A 54 5.05 9.76 6.78
C GLU A 54 3.64 10.33 6.92
N ARG A 55 2.82 10.20 5.88
CA ARG A 55 1.41 10.66 5.91
C ARG A 55 0.58 9.87 6.90
N ASN A 56 0.80 8.55 7.01
CA ASN A 56 0.14 7.73 8.00
C ASN A 56 0.53 8.15 9.42
N LEU A 57 1.80 8.46 9.68
CA LEU A 57 2.25 8.99 10.97
C LEU A 57 1.61 10.35 11.28
N GLN A 58 1.51 11.23 10.28
CA GLN A 58 0.83 12.52 10.44
C GLN A 58 -0.66 12.33 10.77
N TRP A 59 -1.34 11.41 10.07
CA TRP A 59 -2.73 11.09 10.35
C TRP A 59 -2.94 10.46 11.71
N ASP A 60 -2.09 9.52 12.12
CA ASP A 60 -2.15 8.88 13.44
C ASP A 60 -1.92 9.90 14.56
N ASN A 61 -1.10 10.93 14.32
CA ASN A 61 -0.83 11.96 15.32
C ASN A 61 -1.82 13.12 15.34
N ASP A 62 -2.71 13.23 14.36
CA ASP A 62 -3.64 14.36 14.26
C ASP A 62 -4.82 14.18 15.24
N PRO A 63 -5.01 15.09 16.22
CA PRO A 63 -6.09 15.00 17.20
C PRO A 63 -7.48 15.06 16.57
N ARG A 64 -7.64 15.63 15.38
CA ARG A 64 -8.92 15.69 14.64
C ARG A 64 -9.42 14.31 14.20
N TRP A 65 -8.53 13.33 14.10
CA TRP A 65 -8.85 11.98 13.64
C TRP A 65 -8.65 10.93 14.74
N ARG A 66 -8.07 11.32 15.89
CA ARG A 66 -7.91 10.50 17.10
C ARG A 66 -9.10 10.55 18.06
N ASP A 67 -10.26 11.02 17.60
CA ASP A 67 -11.51 10.93 18.37
C ASP A 67 -12.02 9.49 18.43
N ALA A 68 -11.48 8.69 19.34
CA ALA A 68 -12.15 7.49 19.81
C ALA A 68 -13.11 7.90 20.95
N PRO A 69 -14.44 7.78 20.80
CA PRO A 69 -15.29 7.68 21.98
C PRO A 69 -14.91 6.39 22.70
N SER A 70 -14.32 6.54 23.88
CA SER A 70 -14.37 5.52 24.93
C SER A 70 -15.84 5.35 25.35
N GLY A 71 -16.60 4.51 24.63
CA GLY A 71 -17.97 4.21 25.04
C GLY A 71 -18.75 3.32 24.08
N GLY A 72 -18.98 2.07 24.48
CA GLY A 72 -20.13 1.28 24.03
C GLY A 72 -19.80 -0.13 23.55
N GLY A 73 -19.82 -1.12 24.45
CA GLY A 73 -19.88 -2.53 24.05
C GLY A 73 -19.42 -3.60 25.03
N THR A 74 -19.50 -3.39 26.36
CA THR A 74 -19.39 -4.51 27.31
C THR A 74 -20.32 -4.27 28.48
N GLU A 75 -21.59 -4.62 28.30
CA GLU A 75 -22.50 -4.90 29.41
C GLU A 75 -23.52 -5.92 28.91
N GLY A 76 -23.09 -7.19 28.95
CA GLY A 76 -24.00 -8.32 29.06
C GLY A 76 -24.31 -8.52 30.53
N GLY A 77 -25.59 -8.43 30.89
CA GLY A 77 -26.18 -8.79 32.17
C GLY A 77 -27.49 -9.51 31.93
#